data_AF-A0A4Q3EI70-F1
#
_entry.id   AF-A0A4Q3EI70-F1
#
_cell.length_a   1.000
_cell.length_b   1.000
_cell.length_c   1.000
_cell.angle_alpha   90.00
_cell.angle_beta   90.00
_cell.angle_gamma   90.00
#
_symmetry.space_group_name_H-M   'P 1'
#
loop_
_entity.id
_entity.type
_entity.pdbx_description
1 polymer ?
#
loop_
_entity_poly.entity_id
_entity_poly.type
_entity_poly.pdbx_seq_one_letter_code
_entity_poly.pdbx_strand_id
1 'polypeptide(L)'
;MSSYPVNLTNCDQEPIHIPGKVQAHGFLVAVDSETYQITYISENTASFLGKEAVYFLGKSISEIEKFLDTDESDQLVNLLNLLKHGKNTDTISPYVISIHQQNFNLILATSGKNLL
;
A
#
# COMPACT_ATOMS: atom_id res chain seq x y z
N MET A 1 23.98 -10.86 -20.07
CA MET A 1 22.69 -10.32 -20.55
C MET A 1 22.06 -11.38 -21.44
N SER A 2 21.06 -12.09 -20.95
CA SER A 2 20.32 -13.08 -21.75
C SER A 2 18.83 -12.82 -21.56
N SER A 3 18.22 -12.24 -22.59
CA SER A 3 16.78 -12.03 -22.69
C SER A 3 16.11 -13.37 -22.98
N TYR A 4 15.26 -13.85 -22.07
CA TYR A 4 14.38 -14.98 -22.32
C TYR A 4 13.08 -14.45 -22.95
N PRO A 5 12.72 -14.85 -24.18
CA PRO A 5 11.45 -14.47 -24.76
C PRO A 5 10.31 -15.29 -24.11
N VAL A 6 9.34 -14.60 -23.53
CA VAL A 6 8.08 -15.19 -23.04
C VAL A 6 7.26 -15.63 -24.26
N ASN A 7 6.85 -16.89 -24.29
CA ASN A 7 6.07 -17.50 -25.36
C ASN A 7 4.73 -18.03 -24.79
N LEU A 8 3.78 -18.38 -25.64
CA LEU A 8 2.43 -18.81 -25.21
C LEU A 8 2.41 -20.18 -24.49
N THR A 9 3.55 -20.86 -24.40
CA THR A 9 3.69 -22.19 -23.77
C THR A 9 4.24 -22.11 -22.34
N ASN A 10 4.62 -20.91 -21.88
CA ASN A 10 5.19 -20.64 -20.56
C ASN A 10 4.40 -19.58 -19.77
N CYS A 11 3.20 -19.21 -20.23
CA CYS A 11 2.27 -18.31 -19.52
C CYS A 11 1.71 -18.90 -18.19
N ASP A 12 1.87 -20.20 -17.93
CA ASP A 12 1.35 -20.88 -16.72
C ASP A 12 2.42 -21.07 -15.62
N GLN A 13 3.66 -20.64 -15.87
CA GLN A 13 4.76 -20.75 -14.90
C GLN A 13 5.36 -19.41 -14.50
N GLU A 14 4.81 -18.30 -14.99
CA GLU A 14 5.18 -17.00 -14.47
C GLU A 14 4.56 -16.87 -13.06
N PRO A 15 5.35 -16.59 -12.00
CA PRO A 15 4.79 -16.31 -10.70
C PRO A 15 4.10 -14.94 -10.73
N ILE A 16 2.90 -14.91 -11.31
CA ILE A 16 1.95 -13.78 -11.25
C ILE A 16 1.54 -13.43 -9.81
N HIS A 17 1.87 -14.30 -8.85
CA HIS A 17 1.61 -14.14 -7.43
C HIS A 17 2.58 -13.20 -6.70
N ILE A 18 3.68 -12.78 -7.33
CA ILE A 18 4.60 -11.77 -6.75
C ILE A 18 4.99 -10.77 -7.85
N PRO A 19 4.06 -9.97 -8.39
CA PRO A 19 4.46 -8.82 -9.17
C PRO A 19 5.13 -7.86 -8.19
N GLY A 20 6.47 -7.86 -8.15
CA GLY A 20 7.27 -6.88 -7.39
C GLY A 20 7.16 -5.46 -7.96
N LYS A 21 6.04 -5.13 -8.61
CA LYS A 21 5.76 -3.89 -9.31
C LYS A 21 4.28 -3.53 -9.13
N VAL A 22 4.03 -2.29 -8.78
CA VAL A 22 2.69 -1.69 -8.77
C VAL A 22 2.45 -0.90 -10.05
N GLN A 23 1.18 -0.67 -10.39
CA GLN A 23 0.84 0.27 -11.47
C GLN A 23 1.25 1.69 -11.08
N ALA A 24 1.66 2.51 -12.06
CA ALA A 24 2.22 3.84 -11.80
C ALA A 24 1.21 4.89 -11.29
N HIS A 25 -0.10 4.60 -11.33
CA HIS A 25 -1.17 5.54 -10.95
C HIS A 25 -1.42 5.63 -9.43
N GLY A 26 -0.78 4.77 -8.64
CA GLY A 26 -0.83 4.80 -7.20
C GLY A 26 0.44 4.17 -6.61
N PHE A 27 0.46 4.01 -5.31
CA PHE A 27 1.52 3.31 -4.59
C PHE A 27 0.88 2.32 -3.60
N LEU A 28 1.65 1.34 -3.18
CA LEU A 28 1.23 0.34 -2.19
C LEU A 28 2.05 0.53 -0.93
N VAL A 29 1.40 0.32 0.22
CA VAL A 29 2.01 0.24 1.53
C VAL A 29 1.56 -1.08 2.13
N ALA A 30 2.46 -1.78 2.80
CA ALA A 30 2.11 -2.91 3.64
C ALA A 30 2.62 -2.64 5.04
N VAL A 31 1.79 -2.92 6.04
CA VAL A 31 2.13 -2.76 7.45
C VAL A 31 1.94 -4.06 8.20
N ASP A 32 2.78 -4.31 9.20
CA ASP A 32 2.61 -5.44 10.11
C ASP A 32 1.32 -5.27 10.93
N SER A 33 0.52 -6.33 11.02
CA SER A 33 -0.83 -6.27 11.62
C SER A 33 -0.83 -6.00 13.14
N GLU A 34 0.29 -6.23 13.83
CA GLU A 34 0.39 -6.04 15.27
C GLU A 34 1.02 -4.70 15.64
N THR A 35 2.01 -4.26 14.86
CA THR A 35 2.83 -3.09 15.18
C THR A 35 2.52 -1.87 14.32
N TYR A 36 1.78 -2.05 13.22
CA TYR A 36 1.55 -1.03 12.19
C TYR A 36 2.82 -0.39 11.63
N GLN A 37 3.95 -1.10 11.74
CA GLN A 37 5.19 -0.72 11.08
C GLN A 37 5.11 -1.05 9.59
N ILE A 38 5.58 -0.13 8.76
CA ILE A 38 5.66 -0.27 7.32
C ILE A 38 6.71 -1.34 6.99
N THR A 39 6.25 -2.51 6.56
CA THR A 39 7.07 -3.67 6.18
C THR A 39 7.42 -3.66 4.70
N TYR A 40 6.53 -3.12 3.87
CA TYR A 40 6.77 -2.91 2.44
C TYR A 40 6.17 -1.58 2.00
N ILE A 41 6.81 -0.94 1.03
CA ILE A 41 6.28 0.27 0.40
C ILE A 41 6.80 0.35 -1.04
N SER A 42 5.96 0.79 -1.96
CA SER A 42 6.35 0.93 -3.36
C SER A 42 7.44 1.98 -3.56
N GLU A 43 8.36 1.71 -4.50
CA GLU A 43 9.45 2.64 -4.83
C GLU A 43 8.93 3.99 -5.34
N ASN A 44 7.79 4.00 -6.06
CA ASN A 44 7.20 5.21 -6.63
C ASN A 44 6.51 6.13 -5.62
N THR A 45 6.53 5.82 -4.31
CA THR A 45 5.94 6.65 -3.27
C THR A 45 6.46 8.09 -3.28
N ALA A 46 7.70 8.33 -3.70
CA ALA A 46 8.27 9.68 -3.81
C ALA A 46 7.45 10.61 -4.71
N SER A 47 6.83 10.07 -5.77
CA SER A 47 5.97 10.82 -6.67
C SER A 47 4.65 11.28 -6.04
N PHE A 48 4.26 10.66 -4.93
CA PHE A 48 3.00 10.96 -4.23
C PHE A 48 3.21 11.68 -2.91
N LEU A 49 4.18 11.25 -2.09
CA LEU A 49 4.42 11.80 -0.74
C LEU A 49 5.65 12.71 -0.66
N GLY A 50 6.39 12.91 -1.77
CA GLY A 50 7.60 13.73 -1.79
C GLY A 50 8.79 13.16 -1.02
N LYS A 51 8.75 11.88 -0.64
CA LYS A 51 9.81 11.15 0.08
C LYS A 51 10.01 9.75 -0.50
N GLU A 52 11.27 9.34 -0.55
CA GLU A 52 11.67 8.00 -1.01
C GLU A 52 11.11 6.89 -0.12
N ALA A 53 10.85 5.71 -0.70
CA ALA A 53 10.39 4.51 0.01
C ALA A 53 11.20 4.21 1.28
N VAL A 54 12.53 4.33 1.19
CA VAL A 54 13.46 4.07 2.31
C VAL A 54 13.26 5.01 3.50
N TYR A 55 12.65 6.18 3.30
CA TYR A 55 12.32 7.08 4.39
C TYR A 55 11.22 6.51 5.29
N PHE A 56 10.31 5.69 4.74
CA PHE A 56 9.13 5.19 5.44
C PHE A 56 9.31 3.80 6.03
N LEU A 57 10.14 2.96 5.40
CA LEU A 57 10.37 1.57 5.85
C LEU A 57 10.78 1.50 7.32
N GLY A 58 10.12 0.61 8.06
CA GLY A 58 10.33 0.41 9.50
C GLY A 58 9.72 1.47 10.41
N LYS A 59 9.08 2.52 9.86
CA LYS A 59 8.32 3.49 10.65
C LYS A 59 6.85 3.11 10.77
N SER A 60 6.14 3.74 11.71
CA SER A 60 4.69 3.59 11.85
C SER A 60 3.94 4.17 10.63
N ILE A 61 2.78 3.60 10.30
CA ILE A 61 1.86 4.16 9.30
C ILE A 61 1.48 5.62 9.55
N SER A 62 1.48 6.06 10.81
CA SER A 62 1.23 7.46 11.20
C SER A 62 2.26 8.43 10.60
N GLU A 63 3.41 7.96 10.13
CA GLU A 63 4.33 8.81 9.36
C GLU A 63 3.77 9.20 7.99
N ILE A 64 2.97 8.35 7.36
CA ILE A 64 2.29 8.66 6.09
C ILE A 64 1.13 9.63 6.31
N GLU A 65 0.43 9.53 7.45
CA GLU A 65 -0.67 10.45 7.80
C GLU A 65 -0.26 11.93 7.74
N LYS A 66 1.00 12.24 8.06
CA LYS A 66 1.56 13.60 7.99
C LYS A 66 1.58 14.22 6.58
N PHE A 67 1.40 13.40 5.56
CA PHE A 67 1.38 13.81 4.16
C PHE A 67 -0.03 13.82 3.58
N LEU A 68 -1.04 13.41 4.36
CA LEU A 68 -2.43 13.47 3.96
C LEU A 68 -2.99 14.86 4.27
N ASP A 69 -3.84 15.38 3.39
CA ASP A 69 -4.58 16.61 3.60
C ASP A 69 -5.81 16.32 4.47
N THR A 70 -5.59 16.02 5.75
CA THR A 70 -6.64 15.73 6.72
C THR A 70 -6.34 16.41 8.06
N ASP A 71 -7.40 16.89 8.71
CA ASP A 71 -7.34 17.39 10.09
C ASP A 71 -7.57 16.27 11.12
N GLU A 72 -7.91 15.06 10.68
CA GLU A 72 -8.13 13.90 11.54
C GLU A 72 -6.81 13.22 11.91
N SER A 73 -6.53 13.12 13.21
CA SER A 73 -5.42 12.31 13.72
C SER A 73 -5.77 10.82 13.71
N ASP A 74 -4.76 9.97 13.48
CA ASP A 74 -4.85 8.50 13.57
C ASP A 74 -5.88 7.87 12.60
N GLN A 75 -6.24 8.59 11.54
CA GLN A 75 -7.23 8.17 10.56
C GLN A 75 -6.88 6.83 9.90
N LEU A 76 -5.63 6.65 9.45
CA LEU A 76 -5.16 5.39 8.86
C LEU A 76 -5.08 4.29 9.91
N VAL A 77 -4.63 4.60 11.12
CA VAL A 77 -4.59 3.63 12.23
C VAL A 77 -5.99 3.11 12.55
N ASN A 78 -7.00 3.99 12.57
CA ASN A 78 -8.39 3.63 12.80
C ASN A 78 -8.93 2.74 11.67
N LEU A 79 -8.65 3.06 10.42
CA LEU A 79 -9.02 2.23 9.26
C LEU A 79 -8.38 0.83 9.33
N LEU A 80 -7.10 0.75 9.70
CA LEU A 80 -6.39 -0.51 9.86
C LEU A 80 -6.91 -1.34 11.04
N ASN A 81 -7.33 -0.71 12.14
CA ASN A 81 -8.02 -1.38 13.24
C ASN A 81 -9.34 -2.00 12.76
N LEU A 82 -10.15 -1.25 12.01
CA LEU A 82 -11.41 -1.74 11.45
C LEU A 82 -11.18 -2.96 10.53
N LEU A 83 -10.14 -2.90 9.70
CA LEU A 83 -9.72 -3.99 8.84
C LEU A 83 -9.26 -5.22 9.64
N LYS A 84 -8.41 -5.03 10.66
CA LYS A 84 -7.87 -6.09 11.52
C LYS A 84 -8.96 -6.89 12.24
N HIS A 85 -10.03 -6.21 12.65
CA HIS A 85 -11.15 -6.85 13.36
C HIS A 85 -12.16 -7.57 12.43
N GLY A 86 -11.80 -7.78 11.16
CA GLY A 86 -12.56 -8.64 10.25
C GLY A 86 -13.82 -7.99 9.67
N LYS A 87 -13.89 -6.65 9.63
CA LYS A 87 -14.92 -6.01 8.79
C LYS A 87 -14.62 -6.33 7.32
N ASN A 88 -15.66 -6.67 6.57
CA ASN A 88 -15.53 -6.86 5.11
C ASN A 88 -14.90 -5.60 4.51
N THR A 89 -13.82 -5.77 3.75
CA THR A 89 -13.08 -4.70 3.06
C THR A 89 -14.01 -3.85 2.20
N ASP A 90 -15.05 -4.46 1.64
CA ASP A 90 -16.11 -3.83 0.85
C ASP A 90 -16.91 -2.75 1.60
N THR A 91 -16.88 -2.76 2.94
CA THR A 91 -17.60 -1.76 3.76
C THR A 91 -16.74 -0.54 4.12
N ILE A 92 -15.41 -0.65 3.96
CA ILE A 92 -14.46 0.40 4.32
C ILE A 92 -13.61 0.86 3.12
N SER A 93 -13.76 0.20 1.95
CA SER A 93 -13.10 0.55 0.69
C SER A 93 -14.14 0.84 -0.40
N PRO A 94 -13.88 1.80 -1.31
CA PRO A 94 -12.77 2.75 -1.28
C PRO A 94 -12.99 3.82 -0.20
N TYR A 95 -11.93 4.13 0.55
CA TYR A 95 -11.90 5.30 1.41
C TYR A 95 -11.16 6.43 0.67
N VAL A 96 -11.74 7.63 0.60
CA VAL A 96 -11.10 8.74 -0.13
C VAL A 96 -10.13 9.47 0.80
N ILE A 97 -8.87 9.55 0.39
CA ILE A 97 -7.84 10.37 1.04
C ILE A 97 -7.39 11.45 0.07
N SER A 98 -6.84 12.53 0.61
CA SER A 98 -6.27 13.62 -0.18
C SER A 98 -4.79 13.74 0.11
N ILE A 99 -3.98 13.89 -0.94
CA ILE A 99 -2.54 14.10 -0.86
C ILE A 99 -2.21 15.22 -1.85
N HIS A 100 -1.60 16.31 -1.38
CA HIS A 100 -1.24 17.46 -2.21
C HIS A 100 -2.42 18.00 -3.05
N GLN A 101 -3.60 18.09 -2.43
CA GLN A 101 -4.89 18.52 -3.01
C GLN A 101 -5.44 17.60 -4.12
N GLN A 102 -4.86 16.42 -4.29
CA GLN A 102 -5.38 15.39 -5.20
C GLN A 102 -6.03 14.25 -4.40
N ASN A 103 -7.22 13.85 -4.82
CA ASN A 103 -7.95 12.76 -4.20
C ASN A 103 -7.46 11.40 -4.71
N PHE A 104 -7.31 10.46 -3.79
CA PHE A 104 -6.95 9.06 -4.05
C PHE A 104 -7.94 8.12 -3.38
N ASN A 105 -8.19 7.00 -4.03
CA ASN A 105 -8.94 5.90 -3.42
C ASN A 105 -7.97 5.01 -2.66
N LEU A 106 -8.08 4.99 -1.34
CA LEU A 106 -7.43 4.03 -0.47
C LEU A 106 -8.24 2.72 -0.49
N ILE A 107 -7.59 1.65 -0.92
CA ILE A 107 -8.15 0.29 -0.94
C ILE A 107 -7.43 -0.51 0.14
N LEU A 108 -8.20 -1.08 1.06
CA LEU A 108 -7.67 -1.80 2.21
C LEU A 108 -7.83 -3.30 2.03
N ALA A 109 -6.77 -4.06 2.29
CA ALA A 109 -6.79 -5.51 2.17
C ALA A 109 -5.91 -6.20 3.23
N THR A 110 -6.19 -7.47 3.52
CA THR A 110 -5.35 -8.29 4.40
C THR A 110 -4.53 -9.29 3.58
N SER A 111 -3.27 -9.51 3.96
CA SER A 111 -2.38 -10.47 3.31
C SER A 111 -1.42 -11.10 4.30
N GLY A 112 -1.74 -12.32 4.74
CA GLY A 112 -0.96 -13.03 5.75
C GLY A 112 -0.90 -12.24 7.06
N LYS A 113 0.32 -11.81 7.46
CA LYS A 113 0.55 -10.97 8.65
C LYS A 113 0.55 -9.47 8.35
N ASN A 114 0.35 -9.08 7.10
CA ASN A 114 0.35 -7.68 6.71
C ASN A 114 -1.08 -7.19 6.43
N LEU A 115 -1.26 -5.90 6.67
CA LEU A 115 -2.38 -5.11 6.17
C LEU A 115 -1.85 -4.24 5.02
N LEU A 116 -2.62 -4.14 3.95
CA LEU A 116 -2.30 -3.42 2.71
C LEU A 116 -3.26 -2.24 2.56
#